data_AF-A0A855S909-F1
#
_entry.id   AF-A0A855S909-F1
#
_cell.length_a   1.000
_cell.length_b   1.000
_cell.length_c   1.000
_cell.angle_alpha   90.00
_cell.angle_beta   90.00
_cell.angle_gamma   90.00
#
_symmetry.space_group_name_H-M   'P 1'
#
loop_
_entity.id
_entity.type
_entity.pdbx_description
1 polymer ?
#
loop_
_entity_poly.entity_id
_entity_poly.type
_entity_poly.pdbx_seq_one_letter_code
_entity_poly.pdbx_strand_id
1 'polypeptide(L)'
;MIINGLAVEHFKNYQTIWNGKNGVINFYQSEMPYTLPEDDSANTPKVDCVASDGQVEQEIKSYAVCPSLYVAKTATGFVGNGIGVYSYLPKEYNHGRLQQTIVAETAIYIAANPEDVSIKNSVNRWLNGGKNSGISYNILDAAGNKYDRRIYGPDSAKTDDVANSVVAQYP
;
A
#
# COMPACT_ATOMS: atom_id res chain seq x y z
N MET A 1 16.34 -11.83 9.26
CA MET A 1 15.23 -11.94 10.24
C MET A 1 14.04 -12.54 9.53
N ILE A 2 13.32 -13.48 10.14
CA ILE A 2 12.13 -14.10 9.56
C ILE A 2 10.94 -13.73 10.43
N ILE A 3 9.89 -13.17 9.82
CA ILE A 3 8.62 -12.86 10.47
C ILE A 3 7.55 -13.73 9.83
N ASN A 4 6.75 -14.40 10.67
CA ASN A 4 5.64 -15.24 10.22
C ASN A 4 4.35 -14.66 10.78
N GLY A 5 3.36 -14.36 9.93
CA GLY A 5 2.05 -13.88 10.36
C GLY A 5 2.05 -12.43 10.82
N LEU A 6 2.65 -11.51 10.05
CA LEU A 6 2.67 -10.09 10.40
C LEU A 6 1.34 -9.42 10.01
N ALA A 7 0.69 -8.76 10.97
CA ALA A 7 -0.51 -7.94 10.73
C ALA A 7 -0.29 -6.53 11.29
N VAL A 8 -0.45 -5.50 10.46
CA VAL A 8 -0.25 -4.09 10.84
C VAL A 8 -1.24 -3.20 10.10
N GLU A 9 -2.02 -2.38 10.80
CA GLU A 9 -3.17 -1.69 10.20
C GLU A 9 -3.32 -0.24 10.67
N HIS A 10 -3.90 0.60 9.80
CA HIS A 10 -4.42 1.94 10.06
C HIS A 10 -3.45 3.02 10.55
N PHE A 11 -2.14 2.86 10.34
CA PHE A 11 -1.20 3.96 10.49
C PHE A 11 -1.40 5.01 9.38
N LYS A 12 -1.19 6.28 9.72
CA LYS A 12 -1.24 7.42 8.78
C LYS A 12 -0.02 7.49 7.85
N ASN A 13 1.08 6.88 8.27
CA ASN A 13 2.29 6.67 7.47
C ASN A 13 2.36 5.21 7.00
N TYR A 14 3.47 4.76 6.43
CA TYR A 14 3.70 3.34 6.07
C TYR A 14 3.33 2.41 7.24
N GLN A 15 2.60 1.32 6.96
CA GLN A 15 2.28 0.30 7.98
C GLN A 15 3.54 -0.47 8.37
N THR A 16 4.41 -0.75 7.40
CA THR A 16 5.68 -1.42 7.62
C THR A 16 6.75 -0.84 6.71
N ILE A 17 7.91 -0.54 7.30
CA ILE A 17 9.13 -0.15 6.61
C ILE A 17 10.11 -1.31 6.77
N TRP A 18 10.61 -1.84 5.66
CA TRP A 18 11.67 -2.85 5.66
C TRP A 18 12.98 -2.24 5.17
N ASN A 19 13.97 -2.13 6.05
CA ASN A 19 15.32 -1.61 5.75
C ASN A 19 16.44 -2.61 6.10
N GLY A 20 16.07 -3.85 6.45
CA GLY A 20 17.01 -4.89 6.88
C GLY A 20 17.58 -5.71 5.72
N LYS A 21 18.64 -6.46 6.02
CA LYS A 21 19.28 -7.41 5.08
C LYS A 21 18.72 -8.83 5.27
N ASN A 22 18.56 -9.56 4.17
CA ASN A 22 18.15 -10.97 4.12
C ASN A 22 16.90 -11.23 4.98
N GLY A 23 15.91 -10.38 4.78
CA GLY A 23 14.64 -10.40 5.47
C GLY A 23 13.64 -11.33 4.82
N VAL A 24 12.83 -12.02 5.62
CA VAL A 24 11.71 -12.80 5.08
C VAL A 24 10.45 -12.47 5.87
N ILE A 25 9.38 -12.13 5.16
CA ILE A 25 8.02 -12.10 5.70
C ILE A 25 7.22 -13.22 5.06
N ASN A 26 6.77 -14.16 5.87
CA ASN A 26 5.83 -15.19 5.46
C ASN A 26 4.46 -14.84 6.02
N PHE A 27 3.53 -14.52 5.14
CA PHE A 27 2.24 -13.97 5.45
C PHE A 27 2.32 -12.56 6.05
N TYR A 28 1.80 -11.60 5.30
CA TYR A 28 1.58 -10.22 5.73
C TYR A 28 0.13 -9.84 5.46
N GLN A 29 -0.48 -9.17 6.42
CA GLN A 29 -1.79 -8.54 6.28
C GLN A 29 -1.69 -7.08 6.73
N SER A 30 -2.29 -6.18 5.97
CA SER A 30 -2.47 -4.80 6.42
C SER A 30 -3.67 -4.14 5.82
N GLU A 31 -4.27 -3.21 6.55
CA GLU A 31 -5.28 -2.30 6.01
C GLU A 31 -4.80 -0.85 6.05
N MET A 32 -4.99 -0.13 4.93
CA MET A 32 -4.73 1.30 4.84
C MET A 32 -5.61 2.09 5.84
N PRO A 33 -5.20 3.30 6.26
CA PRO A 33 -6.04 4.13 7.12
C PRO A 33 -7.35 4.51 6.40
N TYR A 34 -8.45 4.55 7.14
CA TYR A 34 -9.77 4.88 6.58
C TYR A 34 -9.90 6.34 6.15
N THR A 35 -9.12 7.22 6.79
CA THR A 35 -9.10 8.65 6.48
C THR A 35 -7.71 9.14 6.21
N LEU A 36 -7.66 10.27 5.53
CA LEU A 36 -6.43 11.00 5.36
C LEU A 36 -5.93 11.57 6.71
N PRO A 37 -4.62 11.77 6.88
CA PRO A 37 -3.99 12.35 8.06
C PRO A 37 -4.53 13.72 8.45
N GLU A 38 -4.96 14.50 7.47
CA GLU A 38 -5.64 15.77 7.64
C GLU A 38 -6.99 15.67 6.93
N ASP A 39 -8.07 16.08 7.59
CA ASP A 39 -9.42 16.16 7.03
C ASP A 39 -9.48 17.27 5.96
N ASP A 40 -8.62 17.22 4.95
CA ASP A 40 -8.48 18.30 3.99
C ASP A 40 -9.50 18.14 2.86
N SER A 41 -10.38 19.13 2.79
CA SER A 41 -11.35 19.32 1.71
C SER A 41 -10.73 19.70 0.36
N ALA A 42 -9.40 19.88 0.28
CA ALA A 42 -8.69 20.19 -0.95
C ALA A 42 -8.92 19.12 -2.04
N ASN A 43 -8.87 19.55 -3.30
CA ASN A 43 -9.24 18.72 -4.46
C ASN A 43 -8.35 17.47 -4.64
N THR A 44 -7.17 17.40 -4.01
CA THR A 44 -6.25 16.24 -4.08
C THR A 44 -5.24 16.26 -2.92
N PRO A 45 -5.64 16.02 -1.66
CA PRO A 45 -4.71 16.11 -0.54
C PRO A 45 -3.66 15.01 -0.68
N LYS A 46 -2.39 15.39 -0.53
CA LYS A 46 -1.28 14.45 -0.41
C LYS A 46 -0.72 14.53 1.00
N VAL A 47 -0.16 13.41 1.42
CA VAL A 47 0.42 13.20 2.74
C VAL A 47 1.87 12.85 2.55
N ASP A 48 2.73 13.47 3.36
CA ASP A 48 4.15 13.16 3.33
C ASP A 48 4.41 11.85 4.06
N CYS A 49 4.76 10.84 3.28
CA CYS A 49 5.13 9.52 3.76
C CYS A 49 6.63 9.50 4.02
N VAL A 50 6.97 9.51 5.30
CA VAL A 50 8.35 9.55 5.77
C VAL A 50 8.82 8.13 6.02
N ALA A 51 9.75 7.64 5.21
CA ALA A 51 10.47 6.41 5.49
C ALA A 51 11.73 6.76 6.31
N SER A 52 11.68 6.52 7.62
CA SER A 52 12.89 6.54 8.43
C SER A 52 13.51 5.15 8.40
N ASP A 53 14.56 4.99 7.61
CA ASP A 53 15.31 3.75 7.44
C ASP A 53 16.63 3.75 8.23
N GLY A 54 16.80 4.71 9.15
CA GLY A 54 18.02 4.92 9.93
C GLY A 54 19.08 5.76 9.23
N GLN A 55 18.83 6.26 8.01
CA GLN A 55 19.70 7.23 7.35
C GLN A 55 19.52 8.65 7.90
N VAL A 56 20.55 9.49 7.71
CA VAL A 56 20.55 10.92 8.11
C VAL A 56 19.57 11.73 7.25
N GLU A 57 19.35 11.32 6.01
CA GLU A 57 18.36 11.90 5.09
C GLU A 57 17.13 10.99 5.01
N GLN A 58 15.96 11.53 5.35
CA GLN A 58 14.69 10.81 5.26
C GLN A 58 14.18 10.86 3.82
N GLU A 59 13.79 9.72 3.26
CA GLU A 59 13.05 9.73 2.00
C GLU A 59 11.60 10.13 2.28
N ILE A 60 11.21 11.30 1.77
CA ILE A 60 9.86 11.84 1.85
C ILE A 60 9.22 11.72 0.48
N LYS A 61 8.07 11.04 0.41
CA LYS A 61 7.24 10.96 -0.80
C LYS A 61 5.80 11.33 -0.47
N SER A 62 5.19 12.13 -1.32
CA SER A 62 3.82 12.58 -1.10
C SER A 62 2.81 11.74 -1.90
N TYR A 63 1.91 11.05 -1.19
CA TYR A 63 0.86 10.21 -1.76
C TYR A 63 -0.52 10.65 -1.30
N ALA A 64 -1.60 10.21 -1.96
CA ALA A 64 -2.93 10.35 -1.36
C ALA A 64 -3.00 9.55 -0.04
N VAL A 65 -2.47 8.32 -0.04
CA VAL A 65 -2.32 7.46 1.15
C VAL A 65 -0.97 6.78 1.04
N CYS A 66 -0.22 6.70 2.14
CA CYS A 66 1.05 6.00 2.15
C CYS A 66 0.87 4.52 1.77
N PRO A 67 1.76 3.96 0.93
CA PRO A 67 1.83 2.52 0.70
C PRO A 67 1.88 1.77 2.03
N SER A 68 1.32 0.56 2.07
CA SER A 68 1.32 -0.21 3.32
C SER A 68 2.69 -0.78 3.63
N LEU A 69 3.37 -1.33 2.63
CA LEU A 69 4.73 -1.85 2.76
C LEU A 69 5.69 -0.99 1.92
N TYR A 70 6.73 -0.47 2.58
CA TYR A 70 7.85 0.20 1.92
C TYR A 70 9.12 -0.63 2.10
N VAL A 71 9.76 -1.01 1.00
CA VAL A 71 11.05 -1.71 1.00
C VAL A 71 12.14 -0.71 0.67
N ALA A 72 12.93 -0.33 1.67
CA ALA A 72 13.88 0.77 1.61
C ALA A 72 15.02 0.53 0.62
N LYS A 73 15.60 1.62 0.10
CA LYS A 73 16.76 1.57 -0.81
C LYS A 73 17.94 0.78 -0.24
N THR A 74 18.07 0.77 1.09
CA THR A 74 19.12 0.10 1.85
C THR A 74 18.86 -1.38 2.10
N ALA A 75 17.64 -1.87 1.84
CA ALA A 75 17.30 -3.28 2.00
C ALA A 75 17.97 -4.13 0.93
N THR A 76 18.48 -5.30 1.33
CA THR A 76 19.06 -6.29 0.43
C THR A 76 18.52 -7.69 0.74
N GLY A 77 18.28 -8.51 -0.28
CA GLY A 77 17.76 -9.88 -0.14
C GLY A 77 16.42 -10.00 0.60
N PHE A 78 15.51 -9.03 0.46
CA PHE A 78 14.17 -9.09 1.07
C PHE A 78 13.26 -10.06 0.31
N VAL A 79 12.53 -10.90 1.04
CA VAL A 79 11.55 -11.84 0.50
C VAL A 79 10.20 -11.64 1.18
N GLY A 80 9.17 -11.35 0.39
CA GLY A 80 7.78 -11.30 0.85
C GLY A 80 6.95 -12.44 0.25
N ASN A 81 6.43 -13.35 1.07
CA ASN A 81 5.59 -14.46 0.63
C ASN A 81 4.16 -14.28 1.18
N GLY A 82 3.16 -14.12 0.31
CA GLY A 82 1.77 -13.96 0.72
C GLY A 82 1.51 -12.61 1.37
N ILE A 83 1.49 -11.55 0.57
CA ILE A 83 1.39 -10.16 1.06
C ILE A 83 0.01 -9.60 0.73
N GLY A 84 -0.86 -9.44 1.73
CA GLY A 84 -2.23 -8.95 1.56
C GLY A 84 -2.40 -7.51 2.04
N VAL A 85 -2.83 -6.60 1.16
CA VAL A 85 -3.09 -5.20 1.48
C VAL A 85 -4.54 -4.82 1.19
N TYR A 86 -5.25 -4.33 2.19
CA TYR A 86 -6.68 -4.04 2.14
C TYR A 86 -6.92 -2.53 2.16
N SER A 87 -8.03 -2.11 1.56
CA SER A 87 -8.47 -0.72 1.53
C SER A 87 -9.98 -0.61 1.76
N TYR A 88 -10.35 0.06 2.84
CA TYR A 88 -11.67 0.63 3.06
C TYR A 88 -11.55 2.16 3.14
N LEU A 89 -11.77 2.83 2.02
CA LEU A 89 -11.62 4.27 1.87
C LEU A 89 -12.99 4.92 1.69
N PRO A 90 -13.79 5.10 2.75
CA PRO A 90 -15.19 5.52 2.64
C PRO A 90 -15.33 6.95 2.12
N LYS A 91 -16.49 7.31 1.57
CA LYS A 91 -16.80 8.72 1.25
C LYS A 91 -17.27 9.50 2.48
N GLU A 92 -17.97 8.84 3.38
CA GLU A 92 -18.47 9.40 4.63
C GLU A 92 -17.80 8.67 5.80
N TYR A 93 -17.30 9.43 6.76
CA TYR A 93 -16.58 8.94 7.93
C TYR A 93 -17.01 9.71 9.17
N ASN A 94 -16.80 9.14 10.37
CA ASN A 94 -17.08 9.77 11.66
C ASN A 94 -18.44 10.51 11.71
N HIS A 95 -19.53 9.79 11.47
CA HIS A 95 -20.90 10.29 11.65
C HIS A 95 -21.22 11.54 10.79
N GLY A 96 -21.05 11.45 9.47
CA GLY A 96 -21.47 12.50 8.53
C GLY A 96 -20.36 13.42 8.01
N ARG A 97 -19.10 13.24 8.40
CA ARG A 97 -17.99 13.98 7.78
C ARG A 97 -17.69 13.37 6.42
N LEU A 98 -17.69 14.21 5.39
CA LEU A 98 -17.38 13.78 4.03
C LEU A 98 -15.89 13.94 3.76
N GLN A 99 -15.31 12.96 3.08
CA GLN A 99 -14.00 13.06 2.48
C GLN A 99 -14.10 12.88 0.96
N GLN A 100 -13.09 13.41 0.27
CA GLN A 100 -12.98 13.24 -1.18
C GLN A 100 -12.81 11.76 -1.54
N THR A 101 -12.99 11.42 -2.82
CA THR A 101 -12.69 10.06 -3.27
C THR A 101 -11.19 9.80 -3.16
N ILE A 102 -10.80 8.85 -2.31
CA ILE A 102 -9.39 8.54 -2.06
C ILE A 102 -8.95 7.39 -2.97
N VAL A 103 -7.84 7.63 -3.66
CA VAL A 103 -7.27 6.79 -4.70
C VAL A 103 -5.81 6.60 -4.31
N ALA A 104 -5.51 5.55 -3.56
CA ALA A 104 -4.13 5.22 -3.17
C ALA A 104 -3.37 4.77 -4.41
N GLU A 105 -2.13 5.24 -4.58
CA GLU A 105 -1.35 4.95 -5.77
C GLU A 105 -0.91 3.49 -5.80
N THR A 106 -0.33 2.98 -4.72
CA THR A 106 0.16 1.59 -4.65
C THR A 106 -0.05 0.99 -3.27
N ALA A 107 -0.19 -0.33 -3.20
CA ALA A 107 -0.17 -1.08 -1.94
C ALA A 107 1.25 -1.24 -1.39
N ILE A 108 2.21 -1.52 -2.27
CA ILE A 108 3.61 -1.77 -1.93
C ILE A 108 4.49 -0.83 -2.75
N TYR A 109 5.46 -0.20 -2.09
CA TYR A 109 6.47 0.59 -2.76
C TYR A 109 7.86 -0.01 -2.54
N ILE A 110 8.60 -0.22 -3.63
CA ILE A 110 9.94 -0.80 -3.60
C ILE A 110 10.95 0.27 -4.02
N ALA A 111 11.73 0.74 -3.04
CA ALA A 111 12.84 1.67 -3.26
C ALA A 111 14.19 0.95 -3.47
N ALA A 112 14.30 -0.29 -2.98
CA ALA A 112 15.48 -1.15 -3.14
C ALA A 112 15.79 -1.47 -4.61
N ASN A 113 17.00 -1.99 -4.85
CA ASN A 113 17.34 -2.55 -6.15
C ASN A 113 16.41 -3.73 -6.46
N PRO A 114 15.94 -3.89 -7.70
CA PRO A 114 15.05 -4.99 -8.06
C PRO A 114 15.65 -6.38 -7.76
N GLU A 115 16.95 -6.58 -8.01
CA GLU A 115 17.64 -7.85 -7.77
C GLU A 115 17.73 -8.24 -6.28
N ASP A 116 17.44 -7.29 -5.38
CA ASP A 116 17.52 -7.44 -3.94
C ASP A 116 16.16 -7.77 -3.29
N VAL A 117 15.08 -7.84 -4.06
CA VAL A 117 13.72 -7.98 -3.53
C VAL A 117 12.96 -9.02 -4.32
N SER A 118 12.34 -10.00 -3.66
CA SER A 118 11.39 -10.91 -4.31
C SER A 118 10.06 -10.89 -3.57
N ILE A 119 8.96 -10.67 -4.29
CA ILE A 119 7.60 -10.70 -3.70
C ILE A 119 6.75 -11.71 -4.45
N LYS A 120 6.18 -12.65 -3.69
CA LYS A 120 5.35 -13.73 -4.20
C LYS A 120 3.97 -13.71 -3.58
N ASN A 121 2.96 -13.91 -4.43
CA ASN A 121 1.56 -14.03 -4.04
C ASN A 121 1.09 -12.78 -3.27
N SER A 122 1.43 -11.60 -3.77
CA SER A 122 0.92 -10.35 -3.23
C SER A 122 -0.47 -10.09 -3.75
N VAL A 123 -1.36 -9.54 -2.93
CA VAL A 123 -2.72 -9.17 -3.30
C VAL A 123 -3.10 -7.83 -2.67
N ASN A 124 -3.77 -6.96 -3.44
CA ASN A 124 -4.54 -5.88 -2.84
C ASN A 124 -6.04 -6.09 -2.97
N ARG A 125 -6.81 -5.64 -1.97
CA ARG A 125 -8.25 -5.83 -1.86
C ARG A 125 -8.96 -4.52 -1.54
N TRP A 126 -10.06 -4.26 -2.23
CA TRP A 126 -10.98 -3.17 -1.91
C TRP A 126 -12.18 -3.73 -1.14
N LEU A 127 -12.47 -3.16 0.03
CA LEU A 127 -13.46 -3.64 1.00
C LEU A 127 -14.74 -2.79 0.99
N ASN A 128 -15.24 -2.46 -0.20
CA ASN A 128 -16.48 -1.70 -0.37
C ASN A 128 -16.43 -0.27 0.25
N GLY A 129 -15.31 0.43 0.01
CA GLY A 129 -15.17 1.85 0.35
C GLY A 129 -16.04 2.79 -0.50
N GLY A 130 -15.68 4.06 -0.55
CA GLY A 130 -16.34 5.06 -1.38
C GLY A 130 -16.29 4.70 -2.87
N LYS A 131 -17.29 5.13 -3.64
CA LYS A 131 -17.29 4.95 -5.09
C LYS A 131 -16.00 5.51 -5.71
N ASN A 132 -15.38 4.77 -6.61
CA ASN A 132 -14.11 5.06 -7.29
C ASN A 132 -12.88 5.15 -6.38
N SER A 133 -12.99 4.67 -5.13
CA SER A 133 -11.85 4.58 -4.20
C SER A 133 -11.10 3.25 -4.31
N GLY A 134 -9.93 3.17 -3.69
CA GLY A 134 -9.17 1.92 -3.53
C GLY A 134 -7.68 2.12 -3.77
N ILE A 135 -7.04 1.13 -4.41
CA ILE A 135 -5.59 1.12 -4.71
C ILE A 135 -5.36 0.93 -6.23
N SER A 136 -4.47 1.73 -6.84
CA SER A 136 -4.19 1.74 -8.29
C SER A 136 -3.33 0.57 -8.73
N TYR A 137 -2.23 0.32 -8.01
CA TYR A 137 -1.26 -0.70 -8.36
C TYR A 137 -1.00 -1.56 -7.14
N ASN A 138 -0.72 -2.84 -7.37
CA ASN A 138 -0.31 -3.68 -6.25
C ASN A 138 1.14 -3.35 -5.84
N ILE A 139 2.01 -3.13 -6.82
CA ILE A 139 3.41 -2.80 -6.60
C ILE A 139 3.83 -1.66 -7.54
N LEU A 140 4.56 -0.69 -7.00
CA LEU A 140 5.26 0.36 -7.73
C LEU A 140 6.72 0.35 -7.27
N ASP A 141 7.67 0.37 -8.21
CA ASP A 141 9.09 0.44 -7.89
C ASP A 141 9.70 1.83 -8.18
N ALA A 142 10.94 2.03 -7.74
CA ALA A 142 11.67 3.29 -7.91
C ALA A 142 11.98 3.65 -9.37
N ALA A 143 11.94 2.68 -10.29
CA ALA A 143 12.06 2.94 -11.72
C ALA A 143 10.72 3.40 -12.34
N GLY A 144 9.63 3.37 -11.57
CA GLY A 144 8.29 3.73 -12.01
C GLY A 144 7.54 2.59 -12.68
N ASN A 145 8.04 1.35 -12.61
CA ASN A 145 7.33 0.20 -13.12
C ASN A 145 6.14 -0.10 -12.22
N LYS A 146 5.02 -0.42 -12.86
CA LYS A 146 3.72 -0.63 -12.23
C LYS A 146 3.29 -2.05 -12.45
N TYR A 147 3.11 -2.79 -11.38
CA TYR A 147 2.68 -4.18 -11.42
C TYR A 147 1.25 -4.25 -10.96
N ASP A 148 0.44 -4.96 -11.75
CA ASP A 148 -0.92 -5.34 -11.41
C ASP A 148 -1.80 -4.12 -11.13
N ARG A 149 -2.06 -3.40 -12.22
CA ARG A 149 -2.93 -2.22 -12.27
C ARG A 149 -4.39 -2.61 -12.07
N ARG A 150 -5.05 -1.86 -11.19
CA ARG A 150 -6.48 -1.79 -11.01
C ARG A 150 -7.04 -0.49 -11.57
N ILE A 151 -8.27 -0.56 -12.08
CA ILE A 151 -9.13 0.59 -12.33
C ILE A 151 -10.19 0.54 -11.23
N TYR A 152 -10.22 1.56 -10.36
CA TYR A 152 -10.97 1.60 -9.10
C TYR A 152 -12.48 1.30 -9.25
N GLY A 153 -13.11 0.64 -8.26
CA GLY A 153 -14.51 0.16 -8.35
C GLY A 153 -15.56 1.23 -8.02
N PRO A 154 -16.85 1.11 -8.41
CA PRO A 154 -17.51 0.18 -9.32
C PRO A 154 -17.86 0.86 -10.66
N ASP A 155 -17.23 0.41 -11.74
CA ASP A 155 -17.84 0.41 -13.08
C ASP A 155 -18.32 -0.98 -13.48
N SER A 156 -18.37 -1.93 -12.54
CA SER A 156 -19.14 -3.16 -12.74
C SER A 156 -19.74 -3.63 -11.42
N ALA A 157 -21.07 -3.69 -11.40
CA ALA A 157 -21.80 -4.52 -10.48
C ALA A 157 -21.39 -5.98 -10.73
N LYS A 158 -20.34 -6.49 -10.06
CA LYS A 158 -20.12 -7.93 -9.90
C LYS A 158 -19.62 -8.25 -8.50
N THR A 159 -20.57 -8.82 -7.77
CA THR A 159 -20.45 -9.60 -6.55
C THR A 159 -19.58 -10.83 -6.80
N ASP A 160 -18.26 -10.69 -6.81
CA ASP A 160 -17.36 -11.83 -6.70
C ASP A 160 -16.15 -11.46 -5.85
N ASP A 161 -15.93 -12.23 -4.78
CA ASP A 161 -14.83 -12.02 -3.86
C ASP A 161 -13.44 -12.25 -4.50
N VAL A 162 -13.38 -12.59 -5.78
CA VAL A 162 -12.15 -12.86 -6.55
C VAL A 162 -11.88 -11.78 -7.62
N ALA A 163 -12.92 -11.13 -8.15
CA ALA A 163 -12.79 -10.06 -9.15
C ALA A 163 -12.27 -8.73 -8.55
N ASN A 164 -12.25 -8.65 -7.22
CA ASN A 164 -11.90 -7.47 -6.46
C ASN A 164 -10.49 -7.53 -5.83
N SER A 165 -9.67 -8.49 -6.25
CA SER A 165 -8.30 -8.68 -5.80
C SER A 165 -7.37 -8.66 -7.00
N VAL A 166 -6.25 -7.94 -6.92
CA VAL A 166 -5.21 -7.99 -7.96
C VAL A 166 -3.98 -8.67 -7.39
N VAL A 167 -3.54 -9.75 -8.04
CA VAL A 167 -2.41 -10.56 -7.59
C VAL A 167 -1.14 -10.15 -8.32
N ALA A 168 -0.04 -9.91 -7.60
CA ALA A 168 1.25 -9.57 -8.18
C ALA A 168 2.41 -10.45 -7.77
N GLN A 169 3.40 -10.48 -8.64
CA GLN A 169 4.74 -10.99 -8.39
C GLN A 169 5.73 -9.86 -8.71
N TYR A 170 6.75 -9.72 -7.87
CA TYR A 170 7.91 -8.87 -8.16
C TYR A 170 9.13 -9.78 -8.29
N PRO A 171 9.87 -9.71 -9.41
CA PRO A 171 11.01 -10.59 -9.70
C PRO A 171 11.97 -10.66 -8.52
#